data_AF-A0A9D9ZJ40-F1
#
_entry.id   AF-A0A9D9ZJ40-F1
#
_cell.length_a   1.000
_cell.length_b   1.000
_cell.length_c   1.000
_cell.angle_alpha   90.00
_cell.angle_beta   90.00
_cell.angle_gamma   90.00
#
_symmetry.space_group_name_H-M   'P 1'
#
loop_
_entity.id
_entity.type
_entity.pdbx_description
1 polymer ?
#
loop_
_entity_poly.entity_id
_entity_poly.type
_entity_poly.pdbx_seq_one_letter_code
_entity_poly.pdbx_strand_id
1 'polypeptide(L)'
;MEKGELKENLIDRILNNKWEDDILPLKTNLVYYKCAIMEIEAKFKALDIQFNVSHDRNPIESIKTRLKSVERIIKKLNKYNFPLTLESIEENIWDIAGIRVICSFTEDIYFLEKSLIEQDDIRLIMRKDYIENPKPNGYRSLHLRIEIPVFLSSGKKWVKAEIQFRTIAMDFWASLEHKIRYNKQMTENIDEINKELLECAKMCTELDKKMQKVKNKSNVERFINRNEIIEILIK
;
A
#
# COMPACT_ATOMS: atom_id res chain seq x y z
N MET A 1 18.79 -17.42 -29.05
CA MET A 1 18.78 -16.15 -28.29
C MET A 1 17.49 -16.09 -27.51
N GLU A 2 17.55 -16.44 -26.24
CA GLU A 2 16.38 -16.55 -25.38
C GLU A 2 15.88 -15.17 -24.94
N LYS A 3 14.57 -15.00 -24.76
CA LYS A 3 13.91 -13.75 -24.34
C LYS A 3 14.42 -13.19 -22.98
N GLY A 4 15.26 -13.92 -22.26
CA GLY A 4 15.96 -13.48 -21.05
C GLY A 4 17.17 -12.58 -21.34
N GLU A 5 18.04 -12.97 -22.27
CA GLU A 5 19.26 -12.22 -22.63
C GLU A 5 18.96 -10.84 -23.25
N LEU A 6 17.84 -10.71 -23.96
CA LEU A 6 17.37 -9.43 -24.52
C LEU A 6 16.91 -8.44 -23.44
N LYS A 7 16.47 -8.92 -22.25
CA LYS A 7 15.98 -8.07 -21.15
C LYS A 7 17.10 -7.53 -20.27
N GLU A 8 18.13 -8.32 -19.99
CA GLU A 8 19.33 -7.85 -19.29
C GLU A 8 20.10 -6.85 -20.16
N ASN A 9 20.28 -7.17 -21.46
CA ASN A 9 20.89 -6.24 -22.40
C ASN A 9 20.15 -4.90 -22.55
N LEU A 10 18.81 -4.86 -22.41
CA LEU A 10 18.08 -3.60 -22.48
C LEU A 10 18.25 -2.77 -21.20
N ILE A 11 18.24 -3.39 -20.02
CA ILE A 11 18.45 -2.68 -18.75
C ILE A 11 19.88 -2.17 -18.67
N ASP A 12 20.86 -2.98 -19.07
CA ASP A 12 22.26 -2.57 -19.06
C ASP A 12 22.55 -1.53 -20.16
N ARG A 13 21.90 -1.60 -21.33
CA ARG A 13 21.97 -0.52 -22.35
C ARG A 13 21.25 0.74 -21.91
N ILE A 14 20.16 0.63 -21.15
CA ILE A 14 19.48 1.77 -20.53
C ILE A 14 20.37 2.35 -19.43
N LEU A 15 21.04 1.56 -18.61
CA LEU A 15 21.92 2.08 -17.56
C LEU A 15 23.23 2.64 -18.11
N ASN A 16 23.74 2.13 -19.24
CA ASN A 16 25.05 2.49 -19.81
C ASN A 16 25.04 3.60 -20.88
N ASN A 17 23.89 4.10 -21.33
CA ASN A 17 23.83 5.18 -22.33
C ASN A 17 23.06 6.41 -21.81
N LYS A 18 23.76 7.51 -21.46
CA LYS A 18 23.24 8.90 -21.32
C LYS A 18 22.33 9.26 -20.12
N TRP A 19 22.29 8.50 -19.03
CA TRP A 19 21.36 8.82 -17.91
C TRP A 19 21.99 9.48 -16.69
N GLU A 20 23.29 9.79 -16.66
CA GLU A 20 23.89 10.48 -15.50
C GLU A 20 23.19 11.82 -15.21
N ASP A 21 22.83 12.58 -16.25
CA ASP A 21 22.15 13.88 -16.12
C ASP A 21 20.66 13.76 -15.72
N ASP A 22 19.98 12.65 -16.06
CA ASP A 22 18.55 12.42 -15.75
C ASP A 22 18.32 11.65 -14.44
N ILE A 23 19.30 10.87 -13.98
CA ILE A 23 19.22 10.09 -12.74
C ILE A 23 19.24 10.99 -11.51
N LEU A 24 20.00 12.09 -11.55
CA LEU A 24 20.11 13.01 -10.41
C LEU A 24 18.78 13.74 -10.13
N PRO A 25 18.09 14.34 -11.13
CA PRO A 25 16.73 14.86 -10.96
C PRO A 25 15.71 13.83 -10.47
N LEU A 26 15.81 12.57 -10.93
CA LEU A 26 14.92 11.51 -10.49
C LEU A 26 15.15 11.14 -9.02
N LYS A 27 16.41 10.99 -8.60
CA LYS A 27 16.77 10.73 -7.19
C LYS A 27 16.29 11.84 -6.27
N THR A 28 16.41 13.10 -6.67
CA THR A 28 15.89 14.24 -5.92
C THR A 28 14.37 14.20 -5.81
N ASN A 29 13.64 13.86 -6.89
CA ASN A 29 12.19 13.70 -6.83
C ASN A 29 11.75 12.54 -5.93
N LEU A 30 12.51 11.44 -5.88
CA LEU A 30 12.22 10.32 -4.96
C LEU A 30 12.25 10.73 -3.49
N VAL A 31 13.00 11.77 -3.12
CA VAL A 31 12.95 12.35 -1.76
C VAL A 31 11.56 12.86 -1.44
N TYR A 32 10.87 13.51 -2.39
CA TYR A 32 9.52 14.02 -2.18
C TYR A 32 8.51 12.91 -1.91
N TYR A 33 8.65 11.76 -2.59
CA TYR A 33 7.83 10.57 -2.32
C TYR A 33 8.15 9.95 -0.95
N LYS A 34 9.41 10.03 -0.49
CA LYS A 34 9.77 9.61 0.87
C LYS A 34 9.16 10.54 1.92
N CYS A 35 9.18 11.87 1.70
CA CYS A 35 8.47 12.82 2.55
C CYS A 35 6.97 12.53 2.57
N ALA A 36 6.35 12.26 1.41
CA ALA A 36 4.93 11.91 1.34
C ALA A 36 4.60 10.64 2.14
N ILE A 37 5.47 9.61 2.09
CA ILE A 37 5.34 8.42 2.93
C ILE A 37 5.34 8.80 4.42
N MET A 38 6.27 9.66 4.85
CA MET A 38 6.37 10.09 6.25
C MET A 38 5.13 10.86 6.70
N GLU A 39 4.62 11.79 5.88
CA GLU A 39 3.39 12.54 6.15
C GLU A 39 2.18 11.62 6.31
N ILE A 40 2.03 10.65 5.39
CA ILE A 40 0.94 9.66 5.45
C ILE A 40 1.07 8.76 6.69
N GLU A 41 2.28 8.30 7.00
CA GLU A 41 2.54 7.46 8.17
C GLU A 41 2.26 8.22 9.48
N ALA A 42 2.65 9.50 9.56
CA ALA A 42 2.35 10.35 10.70
C ALA A 42 0.84 10.56 10.89
N LYS A 43 0.09 10.79 9.80
CA LYS A 43 -1.38 10.89 9.83
C LYS A 43 -2.03 9.61 10.36
N PHE A 44 -1.60 8.44 9.88
CA PHE A 44 -2.13 7.18 10.39
C PHE A 44 -1.76 6.92 11.85
N LYS A 45 -0.55 7.25 12.28
CA LYS A 45 -0.16 7.18 13.70
C LYS A 45 -1.01 8.11 14.58
N ALA A 46 -1.29 9.33 14.11
CA ALA A 46 -2.15 10.25 14.82
C ALA A 46 -3.59 9.72 14.94
N LEU A 47 -4.14 9.19 13.85
CA LEU A 47 -5.45 8.51 13.86
C LEU A 47 -5.44 7.34 14.86
N ASP A 48 -4.40 6.50 14.82
CA ASP A 48 -4.27 5.34 15.71
C ASP A 48 -4.28 5.73 17.19
N ILE A 49 -3.48 6.74 17.57
CA ILE A 49 -3.43 7.29 18.94
C ILE A 49 -4.80 7.86 19.33
N GLN A 50 -5.43 8.65 18.46
CA GLN A 50 -6.73 9.27 18.74
C GLN A 50 -7.81 8.20 18.99
N PHE A 51 -7.79 7.10 18.24
CA PHE A 51 -8.79 6.04 18.35
C PHE A 51 -8.54 5.08 19.50
N ASN A 52 -7.29 4.80 19.85
CA ASN A 52 -6.95 4.08 21.08
C ASN A 52 -7.52 4.80 22.31
N VAL A 53 -7.43 6.14 22.35
CA VAL A 53 -7.94 6.93 23.49
C VAL A 53 -9.47 7.04 23.50
N SER A 54 -10.11 7.18 22.34
CA SER A 54 -11.54 7.51 22.26
C SER A 54 -12.46 6.30 22.14
N HIS A 55 -11.97 5.16 21.64
CA HIS A 55 -12.81 4.00 21.27
C HIS A 55 -12.26 2.67 21.79
N ASP A 56 -11.22 2.67 22.65
CA ASP A 56 -10.63 1.47 23.27
C ASP A 56 -10.31 0.36 22.23
N ARG A 57 -9.85 0.78 21.05
CA ARG A 57 -9.57 -0.09 19.93
C ARG A 57 -8.35 0.39 19.16
N ASN A 58 -7.50 -0.56 18.79
CA ASN A 58 -6.40 -0.33 17.87
C ASN A 58 -6.83 -0.78 16.46
N PRO A 59 -7.23 0.14 15.56
CA PRO A 59 -7.63 -0.22 14.20
C PRO A 59 -6.43 -0.65 13.32
N ILE A 60 -5.19 -0.28 13.67
CA ILE A 60 -3.99 -0.53 12.87
C ILE A 60 -3.06 -1.53 13.55
N GLU A 61 -2.91 -2.71 12.94
CA GLU A 61 -1.94 -3.72 13.39
C GLU A 61 -0.51 -3.37 12.97
N SER A 62 -0.36 -2.92 11.72
CA SER A 62 0.94 -2.48 11.22
C SER A 62 0.83 -1.64 9.96
N ILE A 63 1.81 -0.76 9.77
CA ILE A 63 1.99 0.02 8.54
C ILE A 63 3.27 -0.44 7.87
N LYS A 64 3.17 -0.84 6.60
CA LYS A 64 4.32 -1.19 5.77
C LYS A 64 4.47 -0.17 4.65
N THR A 65 5.60 0.51 4.60
CA THR A 65 5.88 1.52 3.57
C THR A 65 6.88 1.00 2.56
N ARG A 66 6.78 1.48 1.31
CA ARG A 66 7.73 1.14 0.26
C ARG A 66 7.88 2.29 -0.71
N LEU A 67 9.13 2.67 -0.96
CA LEU A 67 9.50 3.49 -2.10
C LEU A 67 9.78 2.59 -3.31
N LYS A 68 9.18 2.88 -4.46
CA LYS A 68 9.41 2.11 -5.69
C LYS A 68 10.82 2.39 -6.23
N SER A 69 11.57 1.33 -6.51
CA SER A 69 12.91 1.46 -7.10
C SER A 69 12.86 2.00 -8.54
N VAL A 70 13.91 2.70 -8.96
CA VAL A 70 14.04 3.30 -10.28
C VAL A 70 13.85 2.26 -11.39
N GLU A 71 14.44 1.08 -11.24
CA GLU A 71 14.34 0.00 -12.24
C GLU A 71 12.88 -0.45 -12.42
N ARG A 72 12.11 -0.47 -11.32
CA ARG A 72 10.68 -0.82 -11.35
C ARG A 72 9.82 0.32 -11.90
N ILE A 73 10.25 1.58 -11.78
CA ILE A 73 9.61 2.73 -12.42
C ILE A 73 9.80 2.64 -13.94
N ILE A 74 11.05 2.51 -14.39
CA ILE A 74 11.40 2.38 -15.82
C ILE A 74 10.67 1.18 -16.46
N LYS A 75 10.70 0.02 -15.81
CA LYS A 75 9.95 -1.17 -16.28
C LYS A 75 8.45 -0.90 -16.42
N LYS A 76 7.86 -0.09 -15.55
CA LYS A 76 6.44 0.24 -15.58
C LYS A 76 6.13 1.22 -16.73
N LEU A 77 6.95 2.24 -16.93
CA LEU A 77 6.83 3.16 -18.08
C LEU A 77 6.94 2.39 -19.41
N ASN A 78 7.97 1.56 -19.56
CA ASN A 78 8.16 0.76 -20.77
C ASN A 78 7.00 -0.21 -21.02
N LYS A 79 6.45 -0.83 -19.95
CA LYS A 79 5.30 -1.73 -20.07
C LYS A 79 4.06 -1.02 -20.64
N TYR A 80 3.87 0.26 -20.33
CA TYR A 80 2.74 1.06 -20.81
C TYR A 80 3.11 2.01 -21.96
N ASN A 81 4.33 1.87 -22.51
CA ASN A 81 4.86 2.71 -23.58
C ASN A 81 4.81 4.23 -23.28
N PHE A 82 5.05 4.59 -22.02
CA PHE A 82 5.14 5.99 -21.61
C PHE A 82 6.54 6.56 -21.84
N PRO A 83 6.68 7.86 -22.13
CA PRO A 83 7.98 8.51 -22.24
C PRO A 83 8.80 8.34 -20.96
N LEU A 84 10.12 8.16 -21.11
CA LEU A 84 11.05 8.09 -19.98
C LEU A 84 11.48 9.51 -19.56
N THR A 85 10.53 10.32 -19.10
CA THR A 85 10.75 11.68 -18.60
C THR A 85 10.23 11.84 -17.19
N LEU A 86 10.72 12.83 -16.44
CA LEU A 86 10.24 13.13 -15.08
C LEU A 86 8.75 13.47 -15.07
N GLU A 87 8.30 14.29 -16.02
CA GLU A 87 6.90 14.67 -16.19
C GLU A 87 6.00 13.43 -16.38
N SER A 88 6.39 12.54 -17.29
CA SER A 88 5.67 11.28 -17.53
C SER A 88 5.62 10.39 -16.28
N ILE A 89 6.69 10.36 -15.47
CA ILE A 89 6.71 9.64 -14.19
C ILE A 89 5.69 10.24 -13.22
N GLU A 90 5.76 11.56 -13.01
CA GLU A 90 4.87 12.28 -12.09
C GLU A 90 3.41 12.17 -12.52
N GLU A 91 3.10 12.21 -13.81
CA GLU A 91 1.75 12.10 -14.34
C GLU A 91 1.16 10.69 -14.19
N ASN A 92 1.93 9.66 -14.58
CA ASN A 92 1.40 8.33 -14.86
C ASN A 92 1.61 7.31 -13.73
N ILE A 93 2.62 7.50 -12.87
CA ILE A 93 3.02 6.49 -11.89
C ILE A 93 2.56 6.88 -10.47
N TRP A 94 1.44 6.29 -10.06
CA TRP A 94 0.81 6.57 -8.75
C TRP A 94 1.43 5.81 -7.56
N ASP A 95 2.11 4.68 -7.81
CA ASP A 95 2.60 3.74 -6.78
C ASP A 95 4.10 3.90 -6.50
N ILE A 96 4.64 5.13 -6.64
CA ILE A 96 6.02 5.44 -6.26
C ILE A 96 6.15 5.46 -4.73
N ALA A 97 5.30 6.25 -4.07
CA ALA A 97 5.04 6.16 -2.64
C ALA A 97 3.93 5.14 -2.39
N GLY A 98 4.29 3.95 -1.88
CA GLY A 98 3.35 2.90 -1.54
C GLY A 98 3.24 2.71 -0.03
N ILE A 99 2.03 2.81 0.50
CA ILE A 99 1.73 2.58 1.92
C ILE A 99 0.74 1.42 2.00
N ARG A 100 1.00 0.47 2.88
CA ARG A 100 0.06 -0.60 3.21
C ARG A 100 -0.31 -0.51 4.67
N VAL A 101 -1.59 -0.30 4.93
CA VAL A 101 -2.16 -0.26 6.28
C VAL A 101 -2.85 -1.60 6.53
N ILE A 102 -2.32 -2.35 7.48
CA ILE A 102 -2.86 -3.66 7.87
C ILE A 102 -3.70 -3.41 9.11
N CYS A 103 -5.00 -3.69 9.00
CA CYS A 103 -6.00 -3.46 10.03
C CYS A 103 -6.40 -4.79 10.67
N SER A 104 -6.91 -4.74 11.89
CA SER A 104 -7.40 -5.94 12.58
C SER A 104 -8.62 -6.52 11.88
N PHE A 105 -9.58 -5.65 11.50
CA PHE A 105 -10.81 -6.08 10.84
C PHE A 105 -11.21 -5.21 9.65
N THR A 106 -12.22 -5.67 8.91
CA THR A 106 -12.69 -4.99 7.69
C THR A 106 -13.44 -3.68 8.02
N GLU A 107 -14.14 -3.61 9.15
CA GLU A 107 -14.78 -2.35 9.59
C GLU A 107 -13.74 -1.25 9.86
N ASP A 108 -12.58 -1.62 10.44
CA ASP A 108 -11.48 -0.71 10.73
C ASP A 108 -10.87 -0.12 9.44
N ILE A 109 -10.85 -0.90 8.34
CA ILE A 109 -10.40 -0.43 7.02
C ILE A 109 -11.26 0.73 6.52
N TYR A 110 -12.58 0.56 6.51
CA TYR A 110 -13.50 1.60 6.00
C TYR A 110 -13.52 2.82 6.92
N PHE A 111 -13.35 2.60 8.21
CA PHE A 111 -13.22 3.67 9.18
C PHE A 111 -11.96 4.53 8.96
N LEU A 112 -10.80 3.89 8.79
CA LEU A 112 -9.54 4.60 8.50
C LEU A 112 -9.54 5.27 7.13
N GLU A 113 -10.11 4.62 6.12
CA GLU A 113 -10.36 5.25 4.82
C GLU A 113 -11.13 6.55 4.98
N LYS A 114 -12.30 6.49 5.63
CA LYS A 114 -13.18 7.64 5.83
C LYS A 114 -12.45 8.75 6.58
N SER A 115 -11.81 8.40 7.70
CA SER A 115 -11.09 9.35 8.55
C SER A 115 -9.92 10.03 7.83
N LEU A 116 -9.29 9.35 6.88
CA LEU A 116 -8.21 9.94 6.07
C LEU A 116 -8.76 10.89 5.00
N ILE A 117 -9.79 10.48 4.25
CA ILE A 117 -10.32 11.29 3.13
C ILE A 117 -11.10 12.52 3.60
N GLU A 118 -11.55 12.56 4.86
CA GLU A 118 -12.18 13.72 5.48
C GLU A 118 -11.17 14.80 5.90
N GLN A 119 -9.87 14.53 5.87
CA GLN A 119 -8.84 15.53 6.13
C GLN A 119 -8.77 16.53 4.96
N ASP A 120 -8.66 17.82 5.30
CA ASP A 120 -8.71 18.94 4.34
C ASP A 120 -7.49 19.02 3.39
N ASP A 121 -6.40 18.36 3.77
CA ASP A 121 -5.14 18.31 3.02
C ASP A 121 -4.94 17.01 2.23
N ILE A 122 -5.94 16.13 2.16
CA ILE A 122 -5.91 14.91 1.35
C ILE A 122 -6.80 15.06 0.12
N ARG A 123 -6.24 14.82 -1.07
CA ARG A 123 -7.03 14.77 -2.32
C ARG A 123 -7.19 13.34 -2.77
N LEU A 124 -8.41 12.81 -2.68
CA LEU A 124 -8.73 11.50 -3.23
C LEU A 124 -8.87 11.58 -4.76
N ILE A 125 -8.05 10.81 -5.47
CA ILE A 125 -8.05 10.77 -6.95
C ILE A 125 -8.75 9.51 -7.47
N MET A 126 -8.56 8.39 -6.78
CA MET A 126 -9.17 7.12 -7.18
C MET A 126 -9.38 6.22 -5.97
N ARG A 127 -10.55 5.60 -5.90
CA ARG A 127 -10.91 4.56 -4.94
C ARG A 127 -11.20 3.26 -5.70
N LYS A 128 -10.58 2.16 -5.30
CA LYS A 128 -10.84 0.81 -5.85
C LYS A 128 -11.05 -0.18 -4.72
N ASP A 129 -12.27 -0.66 -4.61
CA ASP A 129 -12.69 -1.55 -3.53
C ASP A 129 -12.68 -3.01 -3.98
N TYR A 130 -11.54 -3.68 -3.80
CA TYR A 130 -11.45 -5.12 -4.05
C TYR A 130 -11.92 -5.95 -2.83
N ILE A 131 -12.34 -5.33 -1.73
CA ILE A 131 -12.95 -6.04 -0.62
C ILE A 131 -14.40 -6.35 -0.98
N GLU A 132 -15.14 -5.35 -1.44
CA GLU A 132 -16.49 -5.50 -1.95
C GLU A 132 -16.52 -6.26 -3.28
N ASN A 133 -15.63 -5.88 -4.22
CA ASN A 133 -15.56 -6.45 -5.56
C ASN A 133 -14.21 -7.16 -5.79
N PRO A 134 -14.01 -8.37 -5.23
CA PRO A 134 -12.74 -9.08 -5.33
C PRO A 134 -12.37 -9.39 -6.78
N LYS A 135 -11.06 -9.45 -7.05
CA LYS A 135 -10.59 -9.90 -8.36
C LYS A 135 -10.90 -11.39 -8.58
N PRO A 136 -10.93 -11.87 -9.84
CA PRO A 136 -11.21 -13.28 -10.15
C PRO A 136 -10.28 -14.30 -9.46
N ASN A 137 -9.04 -13.92 -9.17
CA ASN A 137 -8.07 -14.74 -8.44
C ASN A 137 -8.32 -14.78 -6.91
N GLY A 138 -9.32 -14.08 -6.39
CA GLY A 138 -9.61 -13.99 -4.95
C GLY A 138 -8.92 -12.84 -4.23
N TYR A 139 -8.14 -12.01 -4.94
CA TYR A 139 -7.45 -10.88 -4.32
C TYR A 139 -8.43 -9.84 -3.75
N ARG A 140 -8.19 -9.46 -2.50
CA ARG A 140 -8.94 -8.44 -1.75
C ARG A 140 -8.00 -7.40 -1.12
N SER A 141 -8.38 -6.14 -1.21
CA SER A 141 -7.74 -4.96 -0.61
C SER A 141 -8.53 -3.72 -1.03
N LEU A 142 -8.55 -2.69 -0.21
CA LEU A 142 -9.05 -1.37 -0.62
C LEU A 142 -7.87 -0.50 -1.05
N HIS A 143 -7.90 0.04 -2.27
CA HIS A 143 -6.82 0.86 -2.82
C HIS A 143 -7.28 2.30 -2.99
N LEU A 144 -6.54 3.23 -2.41
CA LEU A 144 -6.69 4.66 -2.63
C LEU A 144 -5.48 5.20 -3.39
N ARG A 145 -5.75 6.04 -4.39
CA ARG A 145 -4.75 6.95 -4.95
C ARG A 145 -5.07 8.34 -4.47
N ILE A 146 -4.11 8.96 -3.83
CA ILE A 146 -4.26 10.27 -3.23
C ILE A 146 -3.14 11.20 -3.68
N GLU A 147 -3.37 12.50 -3.51
CA GLU A 147 -2.30 13.49 -3.40
C GLU A 147 -2.29 14.05 -1.99
N ILE A 148 -1.08 14.23 -1.45
CA ILE A 148 -0.82 14.82 -0.13
C ILE A 148 0.23 15.93 -0.30
N PRO A 149 0.13 17.06 0.41
CA PRO A 149 1.16 18.07 0.34
C PRO A 149 2.40 17.64 1.12
N VAL A 150 3.57 17.88 0.54
CA VAL A 150 4.85 17.88 1.23
C VAL A 150 5.39 19.29 1.29
N PHE A 151 5.93 19.67 2.44
CA PHE A 151 6.49 21.01 2.66
C PHE A 151 8.01 20.93 2.55
N LEU A 152 8.54 21.53 1.48
CA LEU A 152 9.97 21.57 1.15
C LEU A 152 10.52 22.98 1.37
N SER A 153 11.85 23.14 1.35
CA SER A 153 12.48 24.47 1.38
C SER A 153 12.08 25.35 0.19
N SER A 154 11.71 24.74 -0.94
CA SER A 154 11.20 25.42 -2.14
C SER A 154 9.68 25.68 -2.11
N GLY A 155 8.99 25.27 -1.04
CA GLY A 155 7.55 25.46 -0.87
C GLY A 155 6.74 24.15 -0.84
N LYS A 156 5.42 24.31 -0.97
CA LYS A 156 4.45 23.20 -0.93
C LYS A 156 4.39 22.49 -2.28
N LYS A 157 4.59 21.17 -2.31
CA LYS A 157 4.38 20.32 -3.50
C LYS A 157 3.34 19.25 -3.20
N TRP A 158 2.39 19.05 -4.11
CA TRP A 158 1.47 17.91 -4.03
C TRP A 158 2.13 16.67 -4.59
N VAL A 159 2.12 15.58 -3.84
CA VAL A 159 2.81 14.34 -4.20
C VAL A 159 1.82 13.19 -4.20
N LYS A 160 1.91 12.35 -5.23
CA LYS A 160 1.04 11.18 -5.42
C LYS A 160 1.48 10.02 -4.52
N ALA A 161 0.51 9.34 -3.93
CA ALA A 161 0.73 8.12 -3.19
C ALA A 161 -0.39 7.09 -3.44
N GLU A 162 -0.04 5.82 -3.31
CA GLU A 162 -1.00 4.71 -3.29
C GLU A 162 -1.04 4.10 -1.89
N ILE A 163 -2.24 4.07 -1.32
CA ILE A 163 -2.51 3.44 -0.01
C ILE A 163 -3.32 2.18 -0.25
N GLN A 164 -2.88 1.07 0.34
CA GLN A 164 -3.56 -0.22 0.29
C GLN A 164 -3.97 -0.63 1.71
N PHE A 165 -5.27 -0.74 1.95
CA PHE A 165 -5.80 -1.27 3.19
C PHE A 165 -6.10 -2.76 3.06
N ARG A 166 -5.76 -3.52 4.10
CA ARG A 166 -5.94 -4.97 4.17
C ARG A 166 -6.19 -5.40 5.61
N THR A 167 -6.90 -6.51 5.79
CA THR A 167 -6.84 -7.26 7.05
C THR A 167 -5.55 -8.07 7.13
N ILE A 168 -5.26 -8.63 8.30
CA ILE A 168 -4.16 -9.59 8.50
C ILE A 168 -4.28 -10.76 7.50
N ALA A 169 -5.47 -11.35 7.35
CA ALA A 169 -5.70 -12.48 6.47
C ALA A 169 -5.52 -12.10 4.98
N MET A 170 -5.99 -10.90 4.58
CA MET A 170 -5.78 -10.39 3.23
C MET A 170 -4.28 -10.15 2.92
N ASP A 171 -3.51 -9.59 3.86
CA ASP A 171 -2.08 -9.36 3.67
C ASP A 171 -1.30 -10.68 3.60
N PHE A 172 -1.65 -11.66 4.44
CA PHE A 172 -1.07 -13.00 4.42
C PHE A 172 -1.29 -13.68 3.05
N TRP A 173 -2.56 -13.76 2.62
CA TRP A 173 -2.93 -14.38 1.35
C TRP A 173 -2.22 -13.71 0.16
N ALA A 174 -2.29 -12.38 0.08
CA ALA A 174 -1.71 -11.64 -1.04
C ALA A 174 -0.17 -11.70 -1.05
N SER A 175 0.47 -11.86 0.11
CA SER A 175 1.92 -12.04 0.19
C SER A 175 2.35 -13.40 -0.36
N LEU A 176 1.59 -14.46 -0.08
CA LEU A 176 1.83 -15.79 -0.64
C LEU A 176 1.60 -15.81 -2.16
N GLU A 177 0.45 -15.29 -2.61
CA GLU A 177 0.09 -15.26 -4.02
C GLU A 177 1.13 -14.50 -4.86
N HIS A 178 1.60 -13.35 -4.36
CA HIS A 178 2.65 -12.58 -5.01
C HIS A 178 3.98 -13.35 -5.07
N LYS A 179 4.37 -14.08 -4.02
CA LYS A 179 5.60 -14.90 -4.03
C LYS A 179 5.52 -16.00 -5.10
N ILE A 180 4.38 -16.68 -5.20
CA ILE A 180 4.13 -17.74 -6.17
C ILE A 180 4.19 -17.17 -7.60
N ARG A 181 3.47 -16.09 -7.88
CA ARG A 181 3.44 -15.49 -9.23
C ARG A 181 4.81 -15.02 -9.75
N TYR A 182 5.69 -14.59 -8.86
CA TYR A 182 7.01 -14.09 -9.23
C TYR A 182 8.09 -15.17 -9.24
N ASN A 183 7.77 -16.39 -8.81
CA ASN A 183 8.68 -17.52 -8.91
C ASN A 183 8.73 -18.05 -10.35
N LYS A 184 9.77 -17.65 -11.11
CA LYS A 184 9.96 -18.01 -12.53
C LYS A 184 10.19 -19.50 -12.79
N GLN A 185 10.47 -20.29 -11.76
CA GLN A 185 10.74 -21.73 -11.87
C GLN A 185 9.48 -22.59 -11.80
N MET A 186 8.31 -22.00 -11.52
CA MET A 186 7.05 -22.74 -11.50
C MET A 186 6.43 -22.79 -12.89
N THR A 187 6.51 -23.95 -13.54
CA THR A 187 5.88 -24.21 -14.85
C THR A 187 4.81 -25.30 -14.81
N GLU A 188 4.70 -26.05 -13.72
CA GLU A 188 3.74 -27.15 -13.54
C GLU A 188 2.67 -26.80 -12.47
N ASN A 189 1.45 -27.31 -12.64
CA ASN A 189 0.30 -27.19 -11.72
C ASN A 189 -0.22 -25.77 -11.39
N ILE A 190 0.04 -24.78 -12.25
CA ILE A 190 -0.39 -23.39 -12.03
C ILE A 190 -1.90 -23.26 -11.85
N ASP A 191 -2.70 -24.00 -12.62
CA ASP A 191 -4.16 -23.91 -12.55
C ASP A 191 -4.73 -24.50 -11.25
N GLU A 192 -4.16 -25.60 -10.78
CA GLU A 192 -4.51 -26.22 -9.49
C GLU A 192 -4.13 -25.28 -8.34
N ILE A 193 -2.92 -24.72 -8.36
CA ILE A 193 -2.47 -23.74 -7.38
C ILE A 193 -3.37 -22.50 -7.37
N ASN A 194 -3.78 -21.99 -8.54
CA ASN A 194 -4.70 -20.86 -8.63
C ASN A 194 -6.06 -21.18 -8.01
N LYS A 195 -6.56 -22.41 -8.18
CA LYS A 195 -7.81 -22.87 -7.57
C LYS A 195 -7.68 -22.96 -6.05
N GLU A 196 -6.60 -23.55 -5.54
CA GLU A 196 -6.34 -23.63 -4.10
C GLU A 196 -6.17 -22.24 -3.47
N LEU A 197 -5.47 -21.32 -4.14
CA LEU A 197 -5.35 -19.94 -3.70
C LEU A 197 -6.72 -19.26 -3.63
N LEU A 198 -7.58 -19.46 -4.62
CA LEU A 198 -8.93 -18.91 -4.61
C LEU A 198 -9.77 -19.48 -3.44
N GLU A 199 -9.64 -20.77 -3.14
CA GLU A 199 -10.28 -21.40 -1.99
C GLU A 199 -9.76 -20.84 -0.67
N CYS A 200 -8.44 -20.70 -0.52
CA CYS A 200 -7.79 -20.04 0.61
C CYS A 200 -8.30 -18.61 0.81
N ALA A 201 -8.48 -17.85 -0.28
CA ALA A 201 -9.00 -16.47 -0.23
C ALA A 201 -10.42 -16.43 0.35
N LYS A 202 -11.28 -17.38 -0.07
CA LYS A 202 -12.65 -17.53 0.45
C LYS A 202 -12.64 -17.89 1.93
N MET A 203 -11.78 -18.84 2.35
CA MET A 203 -11.62 -19.21 3.75
C MET A 203 -11.15 -18.05 4.62
N CYS A 204 -10.16 -17.28 4.16
CA CYS A 204 -9.69 -16.07 4.84
C CYS A 204 -10.83 -15.07 5.04
N THR A 205 -11.67 -14.89 4.01
CA THR A 205 -12.82 -13.98 4.08
C THR A 205 -13.85 -14.43 5.12
N GLU A 206 -14.18 -15.71 5.16
CA GLU A 206 -15.14 -16.24 6.13
C GLU A 206 -14.60 -16.23 7.56
N LEU A 207 -13.29 -16.47 7.73
CA LEU A 207 -12.61 -16.33 9.01
C LEU A 207 -12.67 -14.88 9.51
N ASP A 208 -12.30 -13.90 8.70
CA ASP A 208 -12.36 -12.47 9.04
C ASP A 208 -13.78 -12.07 9.47
N LYS A 209 -14.80 -12.48 8.71
CA LYS A 209 -16.21 -12.22 9.07
C LYS A 209 -16.61 -12.87 10.39
N LYS A 210 -16.18 -14.12 10.63
CA LYS A 210 -16.51 -14.84 11.87
C LYS A 210 -15.82 -14.19 13.06
N MET A 211 -14.56 -13.80 12.95
CA MET A 211 -13.81 -13.13 14.00
C MET A 211 -14.39 -11.74 14.30
N GLN A 212 -14.76 -10.96 13.28
CA GLN A 212 -15.48 -9.69 13.46
C GLN A 212 -16.81 -9.91 14.23
N LYS A 213 -17.60 -10.93 13.87
CA LYS A 213 -18.83 -11.25 14.60
C LYS A 213 -18.57 -11.61 16.06
N VAL A 214 -17.47 -12.29 16.36
CA VAL A 214 -17.07 -12.62 17.73
C VAL A 214 -16.71 -11.35 18.49
N LYS A 215 -15.85 -10.48 17.92
CA LYS A 215 -15.51 -9.16 18.48
C LYS A 215 -16.77 -8.36 18.83
N ASN A 216 -17.70 -8.25 17.88
CA ASN A 216 -18.94 -7.48 18.06
C ASN A 216 -19.87 -8.07 19.13
N LYS A 217 -19.78 -9.39 19.43
CA LYS A 217 -20.54 -10.04 20.49
C LYS A 217 -19.89 -9.94 21.86
N SER A 218 -18.56 -9.92 21.92
CA SER A 218 -17.82 -10.01 23.18
C SER A 218 -17.77 -8.69 23.95
N ASN A 219 -18.28 -7.58 23.41
CA ASN A 219 -18.22 -6.24 24.03
C ASN A 219 -16.83 -5.96 24.64
N VAL A 220 -15.75 -6.32 23.94
CA VAL A 220 -14.36 -6.11 24.39
C VAL A 220 -13.99 -4.61 24.41
N GLU A 221 -14.96 -3.71 24.25
CA GLU A 221 -14.84 -2.26 24.43
C GLU A 221 -15.02 -1.81 25.90
N ARG A 222 -14.51 -2.59 26.86
CA ARG A 222 -14.47 -2.14 28.25
C ARG A 222 -13.17 -2.60 28.86
N PHE A 223 -12.16 -1.73 28.92
CA PHE A 223 -11.65 -1.15 30.17
C PHE A 223 -10.44 -0.28 29.84
N ILE A 224 -10.63 1.04 29.69
CA ILE A 224 -9.51 1.95 29.94
C ILE A 224 -9.43 2.18 31.45
N ASN A 225 -8.42 1.60 32.07
CA ASN A 225 -8.00 2.02 33.39
C ASN A 225 -7.39 3.43 33.25
N ARG A 226 -7.87 4.40 34.04
CA ARG A 226 -7.47 5.82 33.97
C ARG A 226 -5.94 6.03 34.05
N ASN A 227 -5.20 5.03 34.53
CA ASN A 227 -3.75 5.00 34.62
C ASN A 227 -3.04 4.76 33.27
N GLU A 228 -3.63 4.05 32.30
CA GLU A 228 -2.99 3.79 31.00
C GLU A 228 -2.97 5.02 30.08
N ILE A 229 -4.00 5.88 30.16
CA ILE A 229 -4.01 7.18 29.45
C ILE A 229 -2.86 8.07 29.93
N ILE A 230 -2.56 8.04 31.23
CA ILE A 230 -1.47 8.82 31.82
C ILE A 230 -0.11 8.31 31.33
N GLU A 231 0.06 6.99 31.15
CA GLU A 231 1.30 6.44 30.59
C GLU A 231 1.50 6.78 29.11
N ILE A 232 0.43 6.81 28.31
CA ILE A 232 0.48 7.15 26.87
C ILE A 232 0.82 8.64 26.66
N LEU A 233 0.37 9.53 27.55
CA LEU A 233 0.57 10.98 27.40
C LEU A 233 1.90 11.50 27.99
N ILE A 234 2.63 10.69 28.77
CA ILE A 234 3.84 11.12 29.50
C ILE A 234 5.15 10.53 28.91
N LYS A 235 5.10 9.65 27.91
CA LYS A 235 6.28 9.14 27.19
C LYS A 235 6.38 9.74 25.79
#